data_AF-A0A2K8SNA9-F1
#
_entry.id   AF-A0A2K8SNA9-F1
#
_cell.length_a   1.000
_cell.length_b   1.000
_cell.length_c   1.000
_cell.angle_alpha   90.00
_cell.angle_beta   90.00
_cell.angle_gamma   90.00
#
_symmetry.space_group_name_H-M   'P 1'
#
loop_
_entity.id
_entity.type
_entity.pdbx_description
1 polymer ?
#
loop_
_entity_poly.entity_id
_entity_poly.type
_entity_poly.pdbx_seq_one_letter_code
_entity_poly.pdbx_strand_id
1 'polypeptide(L)'
;MIEARKRPSKPFGRQAITQHLQSAMMRRSANSAIFLSYSREGLAQEIGDWAEGVSESGYWIATTHPFLIIAIRFLVIQQKLNKLRAFESELDVTAVEQQIQQIRTALGRIRTIELLQKCFMV
;
A
#
# COMPACT_ATOMS: atom_id res chain seq x y z
N MET A 1 9.48 -4.83 -5.41
CA MET A 1 10.32 -5.29 -4.28
C MET A 1 9.44 -5.55 -3.06
N ILE A 2 9.79 -6.50 -2.18
CA ILE A 2 9.06 -6.74 -0.92
C ILE A 2 10.07 -6.73 0.24
N GLU A 3 9.76 -5.99 1.31
CA GLU A 3 10.52 -5.98 2.56
C GLU A 3 9.66 -6.55 3.68
N ALA A 4 9.90 -7.82 4.03
CA ALA A 4 9.24 -8.46 5.15
C ALA A 4 9.91 -8.06 6.47
N ARG A 5 9.12 -7.69 7.48
CA ARG A 5 9.59 -7.20 8.78
C ARG A 5 8.77 -7.76 9.93
N LYS A 6 9.44 -8.08 11.03
CA LYS A 6 8.83 -8.45 12.31
C LYS A 6 9.31 -7.47 13.38
N ARG A 7 8.48 -6.46 13.70
CA ARG A 7 8.86 -5.34 14.60
C ARG A 7 7.74 -4.90 15.55
N PRO A 8 7.15 -5.80 16.36
CA PRO A 8 5.98 -5.47 17.19
C PRO A 8 6.25 -4.38 18.26
N SER A 9 7.49 -4.17 18.67
CA SER A 9 7.87 -3.19 19.70
C SER A 9 8.38 -1.85 19.16
N LYS A 10 8.57 -1.73 17.84
CA LYS A 10 9.04 -0.50 17.19
C LYS A 10 8.29 -0.33 15.86
N PRO A 11 6.98 -0.01 15.94
CA PRO A 11 6.13 0.13 14.76
C PRO A 11 6.66 1.20 13.82
N PHE A 12 6.49 0.97 12.52
CA PHE A 12 6.82 1.96 11.50
C PHE A 12 5.59 2.78 11.13
N GLY A 13 5.71 4.10 11.27
CA GLY A 13 4.78 5.08 10.69
C GLY A 13 5.12 5.40 9.24
N ARG A 14 4.26 6.19 8.61
CA ARG A 14 4.28 6.49 7.17
C ARG A 14 5.62 7.05 6.72
N GLN A 15 6.14 8.03 7.44
CA GLN A 15 7.43 8.65 7.12
C GLN A 15 8.58 7.64 7.19
N ALA A 16 8.62 6.83 8.26
CA ALA A 16 9.65 5.81 8.45
C ALA A 16 9.60 4.73 7.36
N ILE A 17 8.40 4.31 6.94
CA ILE A 17 8.23 3.38 5.82
C ILE A 17 8.72 4.01 4.52
N THR A 18 8.31 5.23 4.19
CA THR A 18 8.74 5.92 2.97
C THR A 18 10.27 6.00 2.90
N GLN A 19 10.93 6.45 3.97
CA GLN A 19 12.40 6.54 4.02
C GLN A 19 13.06 5.16 3.88
N HIS A 20 12.55 4.17 4.61
CA HIS A 20 13.10 2.81 4.56
C HIS A 20 12.99 2.20 3.16
N LEU A 21 11.82 2.32 2.54
CA LEU A 21 11.57 1.78 1.21
C LEU A 21 12.31 2.57 0.13
N GLN A 22 12.45 3.89 0.25
CA GLN A 22 13.27 4.70 -0.66
C GLN A 22 14.71 4.16 -0.71
N SER A 23 15.36 4.02 0.44
CA SER A 23 16.73 3.47 0.48
C SER A 23 16.80 2.03 -0.05
N ALA A 24 15.81 1.20 0.24
CA ALA A 24 15.77 -0.18 -0.23
C ALA A 24 15.52 -0.30 -1.74
N MET A 25 14.67 0.57 -2.30
CA MET A 25 14.34 0.62 -3.73
C MET A 25 15.52 1.13 -4.55
N MET A 26 16.19 2.21 -4.11
CA MET A 26 17.41 2.71 -4.76
C MET A 26 18.48 1.64 -4.86
N ARG A 27 18.75 0.92 -3.76
CA ARG A 27 19.77 -0.14 -3.73
C ARG A 27 19.47 -1.33 -4.65
N ARG A 28 18.20 -1.58 -4.96
CA ARG A 28 17.76 -2.72 -5.78
C ARG A 28 17.22 -2.30 -7.15
N SER A 29 17.39 -1.03 -7.53
CA SER A 29 16.85 -0.46 -8.77
C SER A 29 15.35 -0.78 -8.97
N ALA A 30 14.58 -0.76 -7.88
CA ALA A 30 13.15 -1.04 -7.90
C ALA A 30 12.34 0.25 -8.01
N ASN A 31 11.26 0.23 -8.79
CA ASN A 31 10.35 1.36 -8.96
C ASN A 31 9.04 1.24 -8.14
N SER A 32 8.89 0.15 -7.39
CA SER A 32 7.77 -0.07 -6.49
C SER A 32 8.11 -1.05 -5.38
N ALA A 33 7.48 -0.87 -4.21
CA ALA A 33 7.77 -1.67 -3.02
C ALA A 33 6.54 -2.02 -2.17
N ILE A 34 6.62 -3.16 -1.48
CA ILE A 34 5.70 -3.55 -0.41
C ILE A 34 6.50 -3.63 0.89
N PHE A 35 6.12 -2.88 1.91
CA PHE A 35 6.52 -3.12 3.30
C PHE A 35 5.52 -4.10 3.91
N LEU A 36 5.97 -5.32 4.17
CA LEU A 36 5.13 -6.38 4.69
C LEU A 36 5.43 -6.60 6.18
N SER A 37 4.53 -6.14 7.04
CA SER A 37 4.63 -6.39 8.48
C SER A 37 4.06 -7.77 8.82
N TYR A 38 4.74 -8.48 9.71
CA TYR A 38 4.25 -9.76 10.25
C TYR A 38 2.90 -9.60 10.96
N SER A 39 2.71 -8.49 11.68
CA SER A 39 1.48 -8.20 12.41
C SER A 39 1.14 -6.71 12.36
N ARG A 40 -0.09 -6.36 12.74
CA ARG A 40 -0.57 -4.98 12.74
C ARG A 40 0.21 -4.10 13.72
N GLU A 41 0.67 -4.65 14.83
CA GLU A 41 1.48 -3.97 15.85
C GLU A 41 2.86 -3.55 15.32
N GLY A 42 3.33 -4.16 14.23
CA GLY A 42 4.55 -3.72 13.54
C GLY A 42 4.35 -2.48 12.67
N LEU A 43 3.11 -2.01 12.51
CA LEU A 43 2.72 -0.79 11.81
C LEU A 43 2.19 0.22 12.83
N ALA A 44 2.51 1.50 12.64
CA ALA A 44 1.97 2.53 13.53
C ALA A 44 0.45 2.62 13.36
N GLN A 45 -0.24 3.09 14.39
CA GLN A 45 -1.71 3.15 14.43
C GLN A 45 -2.30 3.90 13.22
N GLU A 46 -1.62 4.93 12.72
CA GLU A 46 -1.99 5.70 11.53
C GLU A 46 -2.08 4.84 10.25
N ILE A 47 -1.26 3.80 10.14
CA ILE A 47 -1.24 2.87 9.02
C ILE A 47 -2.40 1.87 9.16
N GLY A 48 -2.62 1.32 10.35
CA GLY A 48 -3.55 0.21 10.54
C GLY A 48 -3.12 -0.99 9.71
N ASP A 49 -3.98 -1.43 8.79
CA ASP A 49 -3.74 -2.63 7.96
C ASP A 49 -3.25 -2.29 6.54
N TRP A 50 -3.41 -1.04 6.11
CA TRP A 50 -3.06 -0.59 4.77
C TRP A 50 -2.69 0.89 4.74
N ALA A 51 -1.53 1.18 4.16
CA ALA A 51 -1.22 2.51 3.65
C ALA A 51 -0.51 2.41 2.30
N GLU A 52 -0.69 3.43 1.48
CA GLU A 52 -0.01 3.58 0.20
C GLU A 52 0.63 4.96 0.12
N GLY A 53 1.68 5.09 -0.67
CA GLY A 53 2.32 6.37 -0.92
C GLY A 53 3.25 6.33 -2.12
N VAL A 54 3.89 7.47 -2.35
CA VAL A 54 4.89 7.64 -3.40
C VAL A 54 6.17 8.16 -2.75
N SER A 55 7.30 7.61 -3.19
CA SER A 55 8.64 8.10 -2.91
C SER A 55 9.30 8.52 -4.22
N GLU A 56 10.50 9.09 -4.19
CA GLU A 56 11.24 9.41 -5.42
C GLU A 56 11.52 8.16 -6.26
N SER A 57 11.73 7.00 -5.63
CA SER A 57 11.87 5.72 -6.32
C SER A 57 10.53 5.10 -6.75
N GLY A 58 9.39 5.75 -6.50
CA GLY A 58 8.08 5.30 -6.96
C GLY A 58 7.16 4.79 -5.85
N TYR A 59 6.16 3.99 -6.25
CA TYR A 59 5.01 3.63 -5.43
C TYR A 59 5.35 2.65 -4.32
N TRP A 60 4.71 2.81 -3.17
CA TRP A 60 4.82 1.84 -2.11
C TRP A 60 3.50 1.54 -1.43
N ILE A 61 3.40 0.33 -0.88
CA ILE A 61 2.30 -0.13 -0.03
C ILE A 61 2.88 -0.67 1.28
N ALA A 62 2.26 -0.35 2.41
CA ALA A 62 2.51 -0.94 3.70
C ALA A 62 1.30 -1.77 4.12
N THR A 63 1.52 -3.05 4.44
CA THR A 63 0.42 -3.93 4.83
C THR A 63 0.88 -5.17 5.61
N THR A 64 -0.05 -6.05 5.97
CA THR A 64 0.18 -7.35 6.62
C THR A 64 -0.09 -8.51 5.65
N HIS A 65 0.27 -9.74 6.05
CA HIS A 65 0.17 -10.92 5.19
C HIS A 65 -1.22 -11.15 4.55
N PRO A 66 -2.36 -10.98 5.25
CA PRO A 66 -3.69 -11.18 4.66
C PRO A 66 -3.96 -10.34 3.41
N PHE A 67 -3.33 -9.17 3.28
CA PHE A 67 -3.54 -8.24 2.17
C PHE A 67 -2.41 -8.30 1.12
N LEU A 68 -1.43 -9.20 1.26
CA LEU A 68 -0.26 -9.25 0.37
C LEU A 68 -0.66 -9.44 -1.11
N ILE A 69 -1.59 -10.36 -1.40
CA ILE A 69 -2.06 -10.58 -2.77
C ILE A 69 -2.74 -9.34 -3.35
N ILE A 70 -3.48 -8.61 -2.52
CA ILE A 70 -4.14 -7.35 -2.92
C ILE A 70 -3.08 -6.27 -3.20
N ALA A 71 -2.07 -6.14 -2.34
CA ALA A 71 -0.95 -5.21 -2.53
C ALA A 71 -0.20 -5.44 -3.85
N ILE A 72 0.09 -6.70 -4.18
CA ILE A 72 0.76 -7.06 -5.44
C ILE A 72 -0.11 -6.64 -6.63
N ARG A 73 -1.40 -7.01 -6.64
CA ARG A 73 -2.33 -6.64 -7.72
C ARG A 73 -2.44 -5.13 -7.88
N PHE A 74 -2.55 -4.41 -6.77
CA PHE A 74 -2.68 -2.96 -6.78
C PHE A 74 -1.44 -2.26 -7.37
N LEU A 75 -0.22 -2.69 -6.99
CA LEU A 75 1.01 -2.16 -7.59
C LEU A 75 1.10 -2.43 -9.09
N VAL A 76 0.72 -3.63 -9.55
CA VAL A 76 0.71 -3.96 -10.99
C VAL A 76 -0.24 -3.03 -11.74
N ILE A 77 -1.44 -2.77 -11.20
CA ILE A 77 -2.41 -1.87 -11.81
C ILE A 77 -1.87 -0.43 -11.85
N GLN A 78 -1.30 0.06 -10.74
CA GLN A 78 -0.71 1.41 -10.71
C GLN A 78 0.43 1.56 -11.73
N GLN A 79 1.31 0.58 -11.86
CA GLN A 79 2.38 0.62 -12.84
C GLN A 79 1.86 0.65 -14.28
N LYS A 80 0.83 -0.18 -14.58
CA LYS A 80 0.20 -0.17 -15.91
C LYS A 80 -0.43 1.19 -16.21
N LEU A 81 -1.18 1.75 -15.27
CA LEU A 81 -1.82 3.05 -15.45
C LEU A 81 -0.85 4.19 -15.69
N ASN A 82 0.25 4.23 -14.93
CA ASN A 82 1.25 5.27 -15.14
C ASN A 82 1.93 5.18 -16.49
N LYS A 83 2.18 3.95 -16.98
CA LYS A 83 2.65 3.76 -18.36
C LYS A 83 1.61 4.30 -19.34
N LEU A 84 0.34 3.93 -19.21
CA LEU A 84 -0.70 4.39 -20.12
C LEU A 84 -0.86 5.92 -20.13
N ARG A 85 -0.79 6.56 -18.95
CA ARG A 85 -0.80 8.03 -18.83
C ARG A 85 0.40 8.69 -19.50
N ALA A 86 1.58 8.11 -19.36
CA ALA A 86 2.80 8.65 -19.95
C ALA A 86 2.86 8.50 -21.47
N PHE A 87 2.08 7.58 -22.05
CA PHE A 87 2.11 7.25 -23.49
C PHE A 87 0.93 7.82 -24.29
N GLU A 88 0.06 8.67 -23.72
CA GLU A 88 -1.16 9.19 -24.38
C GLU A 88 -1.91 8.09 -25.17
N SER A 89 -2.11 6.94 -24.52
CA SER A 89 -2.84 5.84 -25.12
C SER A 89 -4.34 6.21 -25.23
N GLU A 90 -4.99 5.85 -26.35
CA GLU A 90 -6.46 5.92 -26.60
C GLU A 90 -7.34 5.13 -25.59
N LEU A 91 -6.79 4.73 -24.45
CA LEU A 91 -7.52 4.10 -23.37
C LEU A 91 -8.16 5.17 -22.49
N ASP A 92 -9.42 4.95 -22.14
CA ASP A 92 -10.15 5.79 -21.20
C ASP A 92 -9.55 5.67 -19.79
N VAL A 93 -8.55 6.50 -19.51
CA VAL A 93 -7.85 6.59 -18.22
C VAL A 93 -8.85 6.89 -17.09
N THR A 94 -9.94 7.62 -17.38
CA THR A 94 -10.99 7.98 -16.44
C THR A 94 -11.72 6.75 -15.92
N ALA A 95 -12.07 5.82 -16.81
CA ALA A 95 -12.74 4.57 -16.43
C ALA A 95 -11.87 3.71 -15.50
N VAL A 96 -10.55 3.68 -15.72
CA VAL A 96 -9.65 2.90 -14.86
C VAL A 96 -9.40 3.61 -13.52
N GLU A 97 -9.30 4.94 -13.49
CA GLU A 97 -9.25 5.70 -12.25
C GLU A 97 -10.48 5.47 -11.37
N GLN A 98 -11.66 5.43 -11.97
CA GLN A 98 -12.91 5.12 -11.26
C GLN A 98 -12.86 3.72 -10.63
N GLN A 99 -12.37 2.71 -11.34
CA GLN A 99 -12.21 1.36 -10.79
C GLN A 99 -11.22 1.31 -9.62
N ILE A 100 -10.10 2.04 -9.72
CA ILE A 100 -9.18 2.19 -8.57
C ILE A 100 -9.88 2.84 -7.40
N GLN A 101 -10.65 3.90 -7.63
CA GLN A 101 -11.31 4.62 -6.56
C GLN A 101 -12.37 3.74 -5.87
N GLN A 102 -13.06 2.89 -6.63
CA GLN A 102 -13.98 1.88 -6.09
C GLN A 102 -13.25 0.86 -5.22
N ILE A 103 -12.10 0.34 -5.68
CA ILE A 103 -11.26 -0.59 -4.90
C ILE A 103 -10.80 0.08 -3.60
N ARG A 104 -10.28 1.31 -3.67
CA ARG A 104 -9.87 2.09 -2.49
C ARG A 104 -11.02 2.31 -1.51
N THR A 105 -12.21 2.63 -2.02
CA THR A 105 -13.42 2.82 -1.21
C THR A 105 -13.83 1.52 -0.52
N ALA A 106 -13.81 0.39 -1.24
CA ALA A 106 -14.13 -0.92 -0.68
C ALA A 106 -13.15 -1.33 0.43
N LEU A 107 -11.84 -1.14 0.20
CA LEU A 107 -10.82 -1.40 1.22
C LEU A 107 -10.96 -0.47 2.43
N GLY A 108 -11.30 0.80 2.21
CA GLY A 108 -11.62 1.75 3.28
C GLY A 108 -12.82 1.31 4.13
N ARG A 109 -13.87 0.76 3.52
CA ARG A 109 -15.04 0.22 4.25
C ARG A 109 -14.68 -1.00 5.10
N ILE A 110 -13.82 -1.89 4.61
CA ILE A 110 -13.32 -3.04 5.40
C ILE A 110 -12.58 -2.55 6.65
N ARG A 111 -11.74 -1.52 6.52
CA ARG A 111 -11.06 -0.87 7.67
C ARG A 111 -12.06 -0.32 8.70
N THR A 112 -13.19 0.23 8.26
CA THR A 112 -14.24 0.79 9.15
C THR A 112 -15.09 -0.28 9.82
N ILE A 113 -15.36 -1.40 9.15
CA ILE A 113 -16.14 -2.52 9.73
C ILE A 113 -15.37 -3.16 10.89
N GLU A 114 -14.04 -3.32 10.77
CA GLU A 114 -13.21 -3.80 11.88
C GLU A 114 -13.21 -2.85 13.09
N LEU A 115 -13.32 -1.54 12.85
CA LEU A 115 -13.44 -0.53 13.91
C LEU A 115 -14.80 -0.62 14.61
N LEU A 116 -15.90 -0.82 13.87
CA LEU A 116 -17.25 -0.96 14.44
C LEU A 116 -17.43 -2.28 15.21
N GLN A 117 -16.84 -3.39 14.77
CA GLN A 117 -16.88 -4.66 15.50
C GLN A 117 -16.13 -4.58 16.84
N LYS A 118 -15.03 -3.82 16.92
CA LYS A 118 -14.33 -3.58 18.19
C LYS A 118 -15.13 -2.72 19.17
N CYS A 119 -15.92 -1.76 18.70
CA CYS A 119 -16.80 -0.96 19.56
C CYS A 119 -18.02 -1.72 20.09
N PHE A 120 -18.38 -2.86 19.50
CA PHE A 120 -19.50 -3.71 19.94
C PHE A 120 -19.08 -4.83 20.91
N MET A 121 -17.78 -4.98 21.19
CA MET A 121 -17.23 -5.95 22.15
C MET A 121 -16.71 -5.27 23.44
N VAL A 122 -17.33 -4.15 23.84
CA VAL A 122 -17.14 -3.51 25.15
C VAL A 122 -18.49 -3.36 25.83
#